data_AF-A0A8D0KVF2-F1
#
_entry.id   AF-A0A8D0KVF2-F1
#
_cell.length_a   1.000
_cell.length_b   1.000
_cell.length_c   1.000
_cell.angle_alpha   90.00
_cell.angle_beta   90.00
_cell.angle_gamma   90.00
#
_symmetry.space_group_name_H-M   'P 1'
#
loop_
_entity.id
_entity.type
_entity.pdbx_description
1 polymer ?
#
loop_
_entity_poly.entity_id
_entity_poly.type
_entity_poly.pdbx_seq_one_letter_code
_entity_poly.pdbx_strand_id
1 'polypeptide(L)' 'MKKDEPPLEFPDTLEGFEYIFNEKGQLRHMKTGEPFVFNYREDLHRWNQKRYEALGEVY' A
#
# COMPACT_ATOMS: atom_id res chain seq x y z
N MET A 1 19.41 -18.74 -4.56
CA MET A 1 18.74 -17.79 -5.47
C MET A 1 18.30 -16.60 -4.62
N LYS A 2 18.88 -15.41 -4.81
CA LYS A 2 18.36 -14.20 -4.16
C LYS A 2 17.04 -13.89 -4.86
N LYS A 3 15.93 -14.33 -4.27
CA LYS A 3 14.59 -14.08 -4.80
C LYS A 3 14.40 -12.57 -4.87
N ASP A 4 14.07 -12.10 -6.06
CA ASP A 4 13.83 -10.72 -6.44
C ASP A 4 12.84 -10.04 -5.49
N GLU A 5 13.35 -9.33 -4.48
CA GLU A 5 12.51 -8.43 -3.69
C GLU A 5 12.06 -7.27 -4.62
N PRO A 6 10.78 -6.90 -4.61
CA PRO A 6 10.29 -5.75 -5.35
C PRO A 6 11.07 -4.47 -4.99
N PRO A 7 11.21 -3.52 -5.94
CA PRO A 7 11.83 -2.24 -5.66
C PRO A 7 11.09 -1.54 -4.51
N LEU A 8 11.86 -0.83 -3.68
CA LEU A 8 11.35 0.02 -2.60
C LEU A 8 11.05 1.43 -3.13
N GLU A 9 10.42 1.48 -4.30
CA GLU A 9 9.89 2.69 -4.88
C GLU A 9 8.38 2.63 -4.73
N PHE A 10 7.83 3.62 -4.05
CA PHE A 10 6.42 3.71 -3.75
C PHE A 10 5.85 4.97 -4.38
N PRO A 11 4.57 4.94 -4.78
CA PRO A 11 3.87 6.15 -5.20
C PRO A 11 3.86 7.20 -4.11
N ASP A 12 3.64 8.45 -4.49
CA ASP A 12 3.53 9.63 -3.64
C ASP A 12 2.08 10.14 -3.53
N THR A 13 1.12 9.39 -4.08
CA THR A 13 -0.32 9.71 -4.08
C THR A 13 -1.15 8.51 -3.67
N LEU A 14 -2.30 8.76 -3.05
CA LEU A 14 -3.20 7.71 -2.57
C LEU A 14 -3.72 6.83 -3.72
N GLU A 15 -4.05 7.46 -4.84
CA GLU A 15 -4.46 6.81 -6.08
C GLU A 15 -3.35 5.93 -6.67
N GLY A 16 -2.09 6.35 -6.52
CA GLY A 16 -0.94 5.54 -6.90
C GLY A 16 -0.83 4.25 -6.09
N PHE A 17 -1.20 4.27 -4.81
CA PHE A 17 -1.34 3.06 -3.99
C PHE A 17 -2.63 2.26 -4.28
N GLU A 18 -3.40 2.68 -5.28
CA GLU A 18 -4.70 2.14 -5.66
C GLU A 18 -5.73 2.22 -4.52
N TYR A 19 -5.62 3.24 -3.66
CA TYR A 19 -6.59 3.50 -2.59
C TYR A 19 -7.27 4.85 -2.77
N ILE A 20 -8.48 4.94 -2.21
CA ILE A 20 -9.26 6.17 -2.07
C ILE A 20 -9.97 6.16 -0.71
N PHE A 21 -10.34 7.33 -0.21
CA PHE A 21 -11.31 7.42 0.88
C PHE A 21 -12.73 7.31 0.30
N ASN A 22 -13.52 6.38 0.84
CA ASN A 22 -14.94 6.31 0.50
C ASN A 22 -15.74 7.43 1.22
N GLU A 23 -17.04 7.53 0.93
CA GLU A 23 -17.95 8.52 1.54
C GLU A 23 -18.02 8.46 3.07
N LYS A 24 -17.59 7.34 3.67
CA LYS A 24 -17.54 7.13 5.12
C LYS A 24 -16.17 7.46 5.73
N GLY A 25 -15.24 8.01 4.95
CA GLY A 25 -13.87 8.31 5.37
C GLY A 25 -13.00 7.07 5.59
N GLN A 26 -13.37 5.92 5.01
CA GLN A 26 -12.59 4.69 5.12
C GLN A 26 -11.67 4.52 3.93
N LEU A 27 -10.42 4.14 4.18
CA LEU A 27 -9.45 3.82 3.12
C LEU A 27 -9.81 2.49 2.45
N ARG A 28 -10.17 2.55 1.17
CA ARG A 28 -10.63 1.41 0.37
C ARG A 28 -9.88 1.30 -0.95
N HIS A 29 -9.62 0.08 -1.37
CA HIS A 29 -8.98 -0.17 -2.66
C HIS A 29 -9.89 0.34 -3.77
N MET A 30 -9.37 1.14 -4.70
CA MET A 30 -10.13 1.81 -5.75
C MET A 30 -10.86 0.81 -6.66
N LYS A 31 -10.21 -0.33 -6.97
CA LYS A 31 -10.76 -1.35 -7.88
C LYS A 31 -11.68 -2.38 -7.19
N THR A 32 -11.31 -2.88 -6.01
CA THR A 32 -12.03 -3.99 -5.34
C THR A 32 -12.95 -3.51 -4.23
N GLY A 33 -12.78 -2.27 -3.75
CA GLY A 33 -13.50 -1.74 -2.59
C GLY A 33 -13.06 -2.34 -1.25
N GLU A 34 -12.02 -3.18 -1.24
CA GLU A 34 -11.58 -3.87 -0.04
C GLU A 34 -10.91 -2.90 0.96
N PRO A 35 -10.96 -3.22 2.27
CA PRO A 35 -10.20 -2.49 3.27
C PRO A 35 -8.70 -2.42 2.95
N PHE A 36 -8.05 -1.38 3.47
CA PHE A 36 -6.59 -1.35 3.52
C PHE A 36 -6.01 -2.60 4.20
N VAL A 37 -4.92 -3.13 3.64
CA VAL A 37 -4.21 -4.31 4.16
C VAL A 37 -2.76 -3.93 4.43
N PHE A 38 -2.31 -4.13 5.67
CA PHE A 38 -0.93 -3.90 6.08
C PHE A 38 0.01 -4.98 5.53
N ASN A 39 -0.37 -6.25 5.65
CA ASN A 39 0.40 -7.38 5.09
C ASN A 39 0.06 -7.62 3.61
N TYR A 40 0.32 -6.61 2.77
CA TYR A 40 -0.06 -6.64 1.35
C TYR A 40 0.64 -7.77 0.57
N ARG A 41 1.86 -8.12 0.96
CA ARG A 41 2.61 -9.28 0.44
C ARG A 41 3.02 -10.19 1.59
N GLU A 42 2.50 -11.42 1.61
CA GLU A 42 2.55 -12.32 2.77
C GLU A 42 3.95 -12.51 3.39
N ASP A 43 4.98 -12.66 2.54
CA ASP A 43 6.36 -12.96 2.98
C ASP A 43 7.33 -11.77 2.92
N LEU A 44 6.84 -10.56 2.65
CA LEU A 44 7.70 -9.39 2.40
C LEU A 44 7.50 -8.31 3.47
N HIS A 45 7.78 -8.66 4.72
CA HIS A 45 7.59 -7.77 5.87
C HIS A 45 8.30 -6.42 5.72
N ARG A 46 9.58 -6.42 5.30
CA ARG A 46 10.36 -5.19 5.08
C ARG A 46 9.72 -4.29 4.02
N TRP A 47 9.25 -4.88 2.93
CA TRP A 47 8.60 -4.13 1.86
C TRP A 47 7.23 -3.59 2.31
N ASN A 48 6.42 -4.40 3.01
CA ASN A 48 5.13 -3.97 3.55
C ASN A 48 5.29 -2.82 4.55
N GLN A 49 6.30 -2.86 5.42
CA GLN A 49 6.62 -1.78 6.33
C GLN A 49 6.96 -0.50 5.56
N LYS A 50 7.86 -0.58 4.58
CA LYS A 50 8.26 0.59 3.77
C LYS A 50 7.09 1.15 2.94
N ARG A 51 6.20 0.30 2.44
CA ARG A 51 4.96 0.71 1.78
C ARG A 51 4.06 1.49 2.73
N TYR A 52 3.91 1.01 3.95
CA TYR A 52 3.11 1.67 4.98
C TYR A 52 3.70 3.02 5.39
N GLU A 53 5.02 3.10 5.57
CA GLU A 53 5.73 4.36 5.82
C GLU A 53 5.49 5.35 4.67
N ALA A 54 5.67 4.93 3.41
CA ALA A 54 5.44 5.79 2.25
C ALA A 54 3.98 6.26 2.14
N LEU A 55 3.00 5.40 2.45
CA LEU A 55 1.59 5.78 2.48
C LEU A 55 1.28 6.84 3.55
N GLY A 56 1.96 6.77 4.70
CA GLY A 56 1.83 7.76 5.77
C GLY A 56 2.44 9.12 5.46
N GLU A 57 3.43 9.20 4.56
CA GLU A 57 4.00 10.48 4.12
C GLU A 57 3.10 11.22 3.12
N VAL A 58 2.12 10.53 2.52
CA VAL A 58 1.15 11.16 1.61
C VAL A 58 0.15 12.07 2.36
N TYR A 59 -0.08 11.85 3.68
CA TYR A 59 -1.08 12.58 4.47
C TYR A 59 -0.72 12.83 5.93
#